data_AF-A0AAW2NQS3-F1
#
_entry.id   AF-A0AAW2NQS3-F1
#
_cell.length_a   1.000
_cell.length_b   1.000
_cell.length_c   1.000
_cell.angle_alpha   90.00
_cell.angle_beta   90.00
_cell.angle_gamma   90.00
#
_symmetry.space_group_name_H-M   'P 1'
#
loop_
_entity.id
_entity.type
_entity.pdbx_description
1 polymer ?
#
loop_
_entity_poly.entity_id
_entity_poly.type
_entity_poly.pdbx_seq_one_letter_code
_entity_poly.pdbx_strand_id
1 'polypeptide(L)' 'IGAQVHLFCHHIPKKIIAEGVFVGTHGQLGVPPGFVKVYVGKVHIPNEKLQRPSKDVTTIGEVVNKCIYWEFVNVMVI' A
#
# COMPACT_ATOMS: atom_id res chain seq x y z
N ILE A 1 10.51 -0.84 10.51
CA ILE A 1 9.12 -0.45 10.87
C ILE A 1 9.14 1.03 11.22
N GLY A 2 8.19 1.83 10.74
CA GLY A 2 8.14 3.28 10.97
C GLY A 2 8.75 4.13 9.86
N ALA A 3 9.31 3.53 8.81
CA ALA A 3 9.85 4.26 7.67
C ALA A 3 8.73 4.82 6.79
N GLN A 4 8.90 6.04 6.28
CA GLN A 4 7.99 6.60 5.27
C GLN A 4 8.23 5.89 3.93
N VAL A 5 7.15 5.65 3.20
CA VAL A 5 7.19 4.94 1.92
C VAL A 5 6.29 5.58 0.87
N HIS A 6 6.74 5.52 -0.39
CA HIS A 6 5.92 5.68 -1.57
C HIS A 6 5.28 4.35 -1.98
N LEU A 7 3.99 4.38 -2.26
CA LEU A 7 3.23 3.30 -2.87
C LEU A 7 3.07 3.60 -4.37
N PHE A 8 3.45 2.64 -5.21
CA PHE A 8 3.31 2.74 -6.66
C PHE A 8 2.14 1.94 -7.19
N CYS A 9 1.53 2.42 -8.28
CA CYS A 9 0.54 1.65 -9.03
C CYS A 9 1.15 0.40 -9.68
N HIS A 10 0.30 -0.48 -10.21
CA HIS A 10 0.76 -1.68 -10.92
C HIS A 10 1.21 -1.39 -12.34
N HIS A 11 0.51 -0.48 -13.00
CA HIS A 11 0.69 -0.18 -14.41
C HIS A 11 2.07 0.44 -14.69
N ILE A 12 2.59 0.19 -15.89
CA ILE A 12 3.79 0.84 -16.41
C ILE A 12 3.32 2.00 -17.32
N PRO A 13 3.86 3.22 -17.18
CA PRO A 13 4.87 3.63 -16.21
C PRO A 13 4.33 3.68 -14.78
N LYS A 14 5.18 3.29 -13.81
CA LYS A 14 4.87 3.34 -12.39
C LYS A 14 4.64 4.78 -11.96
N LYS A 15 3.54 5.03 -11.25
CA LYS A 15 3.18 6.32 -10.65
C LYS A 15 3.01 6.17 -9.15
N ILE A 16 3.40 7.18 -8.39
CA ILE A 16 3.15 7.24 -6.96
C ILE A 16 1.64 7.49 -6.77
N ILE A 17 0.97 6.59 -6.07
CA ILE A 17 -0.48 6.66 -5.83
C ILE A 17 -0.80 7.09 -4.40
N ALA A 18 0.12 6.85 -3.46
CA ALA A 18 -0.05 7.18 -2.06
C ALA A 18 1.31 7.22 -1.34
N GLU A 19 1.29 7.83 -0.16
CA GLU A 19 2.37 7.82 0.82
C GLU A 19 1.87 7.14 2.10
N GLY A 20 2.78 6.46 2.79
CA GLY A 20 2.43 5.75 4.00
C GLY A 20 3.62 5.46 4.90
N VAL A 21 3.36 4.65 5.91
CA VAL A 21 4.37 4.16 6.86
C VAL A 21 4.45 2.65 6.78
N PHE A 22 5.66 2.14 6.66
CA PHE A 22 5.91 0.70 6.65
C PHE A 22 5.66 0.10 8.04
N VAL A 23 4.74 -0.87 8.12
CA VAL A 23 4.30 -1.51 9.37
C VAL A 23 4.91 -2.91 9.54
N GLY A 24 5.12 -3.67 8.48
CA GLY A 24 5.72 -5.01 8.59
C GLY A 24 5.83 -5.78 7.27
N THR A 25 6.51 -6.93 7.31
CA THR A 25 6.77 -7.83 6.15
C THR A 25 6.20 -9.22 6.35
N HIS A 26 6.31 -10.06 5.31
CA HIS A 26 6.08 -11.50 5.37
C HIS A 26 6.63 -12.14 6.65
N GLY A 27 5.82 -13.04 7.25
CA GLY A 27 6.12 -13.72 8.51
C GLY A 27 5.74 -12.93 9.76
N GLN A 28 5.53 -11.61 9.65
CA GLN A 28 5.00 -10.78 10.73
C GLN A 28 3.52 -10.51 10.49
N LEU A 29 2.70 -10.60 11.54
CA LEU A 29 1.30 -10.15 11.54
C LEU A 29 0.42 -10.75 10.41
N GLY A 30 0.72 -11.97 9.96
CA GLY A 30 -0.04 -12.62 8.88
C GLY A 30 0.14 -11.99 7.50
N VAL A 31 1.21 -11.22 7.27
CA VAL A 31 1.51 -10.63 5.97
C VAL A 31 1.85 -11.75 4.96
N PRO A 32 1.18 -11.81 3.79
CA PRO A 32 1.46 -12.81 2.76
C PRO A 32 2.87 -12.68 2.14
N PRO A 33 3.44 -13.77 1.59
CA PRO A 33 4.70 -13.71 0.83
C PRO A 33 4.63 -12.71 -0.32
N GLY A 34 5.67 -11.88 -0.48
CA GLY A 34 5.75 -10.86 -1.53
C GLY A 34 5.02 -9.54 -1.21
N PHE A 35 4.36 -9.46 -0.06
CA PHE A 35 3.65 -8.26 0.39
C PHE A 35 4.31 -7.64 1.64
N VAL A 36 3.93 -6.39 1.87
CA VAL A 36 4.20 -5.62 3.08
C VAL A 36 2.91 -5.05 3.62
N LYS A 37 2.86 -4.81 4.93
CA LYS A 37 1.80 -4.04 5.56
C LYS A 37 2.21 -2.57 5.61
N VAL A 38 1.37 -1.69 5.08
CA VAL A 38 1.60 -0.25 5.03
C VAL A 38 0.39 0.47 5.61
N TYR A 39 0.63 1.45 6.48
CA TYR A 39 -0.37 2.40 6.92
C TYR A 39 -0.43 3.55 5.91
N VAL A 40 -1.59 3.78 5.28
CA VAL A 40 -1.74 4.81 4.26
C VAL A 40 -2.01 6.16 4.93
N GLY A 41 -1.10 7.12 4.76
CA GLY A 41 -1.22 8.46 5.34
C GLY A 41 -1.79 9.49 4.37
N LYS A 42 -1.40 9.42 3.09
CA LYS A 42 -1.80 10.37 2.06
C LYS A 42 -2.02 9.66 0.74
N VAL A 43 -3.02 10.09 -0.02
CA VAL A 43 -3.39 9.50 -1.30
C VAL A 43 -3.36 10.56 -2.38
N HIS A 44 -2.69 10.25 -3.50
CA HIS A 44 -2.55 11.13 -4.66
C HIS A 44 -3.52 10.75 -5.78
N ILE A 45 -3.78 9.45 -5.94
CA ILE A 45 -4.67 8.92 -6.98
C ILE A 45 -5.77 8.08 -6.29
N PRO A 46 -6.86 8.70 -5.81
CA PRO A 46 -7.84 8.04 -4.95
C PRO A 46 -8.59 6.89 -5.61
N ASN A 47 -8.76 6.94 -6.94
CA ASN A 47 -9.50 5.93 -7.69
C ASN A 47 -8.63 4.72 -8.12
N GLU A 48 -7.35 4.68 -7.76
CA GLU A 48 -6.51 3.51 -8.04
C GLU A 48 -7.04 2.30 -7.25
N LYS A 49 -7.23 1.16 -7.93
CA LYS A 49 -7.73 -0.06 -7.30
C LYS A 49 -6.72 -0.64 -6.33
N LEU A 50 -7.22 -1.15 -5.20
CA LEU A 50 -6.43 -1.97 -4.30
C LEU A 50 -6.05 -3.29 -5.00
N GLN A 51 -4.83 -3.76 -4.75
CA GLN A 51 -4.40 -5.07 -5.24
C GLN A 51 -5.16 -6.21 -4.55
N ARG A 52 -5.58 -5.98 -3.31
CA ARG A 52 -6.38 -6.90 -2.50
C ARG A 52 -7.61 -6.18 -1.95
N PRO A 53 -8.64 -5.96 -2.78
CA PRO A 53 -9.87 -5.32 -2.35
C PRO A 53 -10.66 -6.24 -1.41
N SER A 54 -11.50 -5.63 -0.57
CA SER A 54 -12.54 -6.33 0.19
C SER A 54 -13.92 -5.95 -0.36
N LYS A 55 -14.98 -6.61 0.10
CA LYS A 55 -16.34 -6.39 -0.41
C LYS A 55 -16.77 -4.92 -0.41
N ASP A 56 -16.31 -4.16 0.60
CA ASP A 56 -16.72 -2.77 0.83
C ASP A 56 -15.59 -1.76 0.60
N VAL A 57 -14.42 -2.21 0.14
CA VAL A 57 -13.23 -1.35 -0.04
C VAL A 57 -12.48 -1.79 -1.29
N THR A 58 -12.51 -0.96 -2.32
CA THR A 58 -12.00 -1.32 -3.65
C THR A 58 -10.87 -0.42 -4.15
N THR A 59 -10.78 0.79 -3.63
CA THR A 59 -9.84 1.83 -4.07
C THR A 59 -8.94 2.32 -2.94
N ILE A 60 -7.79 2.88 -3.29
CA ILE A 60 -6.82 3.38 -2.32
C ILE A 60 -7.33 4.62 -1.56
N GLY A 61 -8.25 5.39 -2.16
CA GLY A 61 -8.90 6.52 -1.49
C GLY A 61 -9.76 6.11 -0.29
N GLU A 62 -10.30 4.88 -0.29
CA GLU A 62 -11.17 4.36 0.79
C GLU A 62 -10.38 3.84 2.02
N VAL A 63 -9.04 3.80 1.92
CA VAL A 63 -8.14 3.28 2.95
C VAL A 63 -7.19 4.31 3.55
N VAL A 64 -7.45 5.61 3.36
CA VAL A 64 -6.73 6.65 4.09
C VAL A 64 -6.87 6.40 5.59
N ASN A 65 -5.75 6.50 6.32
CA ASN A 65 -5.61 6.18 7.74
C ASN A 65 -5.89 4.71 8.11
N LYS A 66 -5.75 3.78 7.16
CA LYS A 66 -5.87 2.33 7.40
C LYS A 66 -4.60 1.59 6.98
N CYS A 67 -4.45 0.38 7.52
CA CYS A 67 -3.40 -0.54 7.07
C CYS A 67 -3.90 -1.38 5.89
N ILE A 68 -3.06 -1.51 4.86
CA ILE A 68 -3.30 -2.40 3.72
C ILE A 68 -2.08 -3.30 3.48
N TYR A 69 -2.29 -4.36 2.70
CA TYR A 69 -1.20 -5.10 2.10
C TYR A 69 -0.87 -4.54 0.73
N TRP A 70 0.41 -4.35 0.45
CA TRP A 70 0.92 -3.92 -0.85
C TRP A 70 2.10 -4.78 -1.29
N GLU A 71 2.26 -4.98 -2.59
CA GLU A 71 3.39 -5.70 -3.15
C GLU A 71 4.69 -5.00 -2.81
N PHE A 72 5.64 -5.74 -2.23
CA PHE A 72 6.94 -5.21 -1.83
C PHE A 72 7.65 -4.48 -2.98
N VAL A 73 7.55 -5.01 -4.21
CA VAL A 73 8.16 -4.43 -5.41
C VAL A 73 7.56 -3.08 -5.82
N ASN A 74 6.37 -2.73 -5.32
CA ASN A 74 5.69 -1.46 -5.58
C ASN A 74 5.74 -0.53 -4.36
N VAL A 75 6.68 -0.75 -3.44
CA VAL A 75 6.93 0.09 -2.27
C VAL A 75 8.38 0.56 -2.27
N MET A 76 8.61 1.86 -2.09
CA MET A 76 9.95 2.44 -1.96
C MET A 76 10.03 3.27 -0.69
N VAL A 77 11.11 3.09 0.08
CA VAL A 77 11.40 3.92 1.25
C VAL A 77 11.83 5.32 0.80
N ILE A 78 11.38 6.34 1.53
CA ILE A 78 11.75 7.75 1.36
C ILE A 78 12.89 8.11 2.30
#